data_AF-A0A3Q8VCJ0-F1
#
_entry.id   AF-A0A3Q8VCJ0-F1
#
_cell.length_a   1.000
_cell.length_b   1.000
_cell.length_c   1.000
_cell.angle_alpha   90.00
_cell.angle_beta   90.00
_cell.angle_gamma   90.00
#
_symmetry.space_group_name_H-M   'P 1'
#
loop_
_entity.id
_entity.type
_entity.pdbx_description
1 polymer ?
#
loop_
_entity_poly.entity_id
_entity_poly.type
_entity_poly.pdbx_seq_one_letter_code
_entity_poly.pdbx_strand_id
1 'polypeptide(L)'
;MLAALLLPAPTASAAEVPCGDPLFVKVTWHSTNPSGHGQFRVDTCFAGRGVNWFHGQTGMTSWMDHIRTGNNDVQFVDCNGTTIDYPRGTDRSFGDTPRCIAWINIRPF
;
A
#
# COMPACT_ATOMS: atom_id res chain seq x y z
N MET A 1 -15.16 -34.89 -19.78
CA MET A 1 -14.03 -34.32 -19.01
C MET A 1 -14.35 -32.84 -18.78
N LEU A 2 -14.66 -32.43 -17.55
CA LEU A 2 -14.84 -31.01 -17.21
C LEU A 2 -13.45 -30.39 -16.99
N ALA A 3 -13.09 -29.40 -17.80
CA ALA A 3 -11.92 -28.57 -17.57
C ALA A 3 -12.19 -27.65 -16.38
N ALA A 4 -11.43 -27.81 -15.30
CA ALA A 4 -11.43 -26.84 -14.20
C ALA A 4 -10.80 -25.54 -14.71
N LEU A 5 -11.60 -24.48 -14.78
CA LEU A 5 -11.13 -23.12 -14.93
C LEU A 5 -10.24 -22.79 -13.72
N LEU A 6 -8.92 -22.85 -13.91
CA LEU A 6 -7.94 -22.30 -12.98
C LEU A 6 -8.08 -20.77 -13.01
N LEU A 7 -9.07 -20.26 -12.29
CA LEU A 7 -9.10 -18.85 -11.95
C LEU A 7 -7.86 -18.57 -11.08
N PRO A 8 -7.05 -17.54 -11.39
CA PRO A 8 -5.95 -17.16 -10.52
C PRO A 8 -6.51 -16.91 -9.12
N ALA A 9 -5.87 -17.52 -8.11
CA ALA A 9 -6.28 -17.32 -6.73
C ALA A 9 -6.31 -15.82 -6.42
N PRO A 10 -7.32 -15.30 -5.72
CA PRO A 10 -7.28 -13.91 -5.28
C PRO A 10 -6.01 -13.73 -4.45
N THR A 11 -5.13 -12.82 -4.87
CA THR A 11 -4.03 -12.37 -4.02
C THR A 11 -4.65 -11.87 -2.72
N ALA A 12 -4.43 -12.60 -1.63
CA ALA A 12 -4.95 -12.21 -0.33
C ALA A 12 -4.50 -10.78 0.00
N SER A 13 -5.39 -9.96 0.53
CA SER A 13 -5.07 -8.62 1.05
C SER A 13 -4.80 -8.70 2.54
N ALA A 14 -3.93 -7.82 3.04
CA ALA A 14 -3.76 -7.68 4.48
C ALA A 14 -5.01 -6.98 5.06
N ALA A 15 -5.31 -7.23 6.33
CA ALA A 15 -6.47 -6.62 6.96
C ALA A 15 -6.17 -5.14 7.28
N GLU A 16 -7.02 -4.22 6.82
CA GLU A 16 -6.99 -2.85 7.31
C GLU A 16 -7.46 -2.80 8.77
N VAL A 17 -6.68 -2.14 9.62
CA VAL A 17 -6.86 -2.09 11.08
C VAL A 17 -6.61 -0.68 11.62
N PRO A 18 -7.11 -0.34 12.82
CA PRO A 18 -6.77 0.93 13.47
C PRO A 18 -5.25 1.08 13.66
N CYS A 19 -4.73 2.28 13.44
CA CYS A 19 -3.30 2.59 13.53
C CYS A 19 -2.70 2.64 14.96
N GLY A 20 -3.34 1.98 15.93
CA GLY A 20 -2.94 2.04 17.35
C GLY A 20 -1.71 1.20 17.70
N ASP A 21 -1.36 0.19 16.90
CA ASP A 21 -0.23 -0.71 17.18
C ASP A 21 1.03 -0.31 16.37
N PRO A 22 2.20 -0.14 17.00
CA PRO A 22 3.45 0.13 16.29
C PRO A 22 3.98 -1.02 15.43
N LEU A 23 3.51 -2.25 15.63
CA LEU A 23 3.92 -3.44 14.89
C LEU A 23 3.21 -3.58 13.54
N PHE A 24 2.10 -2.86 13.33
CA PHE A 24 1.39 -2.84 12.06
C PHE A 24 2.11 -1.98 11.02
N VAL A 25 1.94 -2.37 9.76
CA VAL A 25 2.38 -1.55 8.63
C VAL A 25 1.47 -0.32 8.60
N LYS A 26 2.05 0.88 8.69
CA LYS A 26 1.35 2.15 8.50
C LYS A 26 1.82 2.77 7.19
N VAL A 27 0.85 3.18 6.39
CA VAL A 27 1.03 3.92 5.16
C VAL A 27 0.29 5.25 5.29
N THR A 28 1.03 6.36 5.23
CA THR A 28 0.44 7.69 5.07
C THR A 28 0.55 8.09 3.61
N TRP A 29 -0.57 8.42 3.00
CA TRP A 29 -0.66 8.72 1.58
C TRP A 29 -1.68 9.82 1.33
N HIS A 30 -1.46 10.56 0.25
CA HIS A 30 -2.48 11.48 -0.27
C HIS A 30 -3.26 10.82 -1.40
N SER A 31 -4.53 11.20 -1.50
CA SER A 31 -5.36 10.98 -2.69
C SER A 31 -5.90 12.31 -3.20
N THR A 32 -5.95 12.48 -4.52
CA THR A 32 -6.59 13.62 -5.17
C THR A 32 -7.56 13.16 -6.23
N ASN A 33 -8.66 13.92 -6.37
CA ASN A 33 -9.60 13.68 -7.45
C ASN A 33 -8.99 14.07 -8.82
N PRO A 34 -9.61 13.62 -9.93
CA PRO A 34 -9.08 13.89 -11.28
C PRO A 34 -8.99 15.38 -11.63
N SER A 35 -9.79 16.24 -10.98
CA SER A 35 -9.76 17.70 -11.19
C SER A 35 -8.71 18.42 -10.33
N GLY A 36 -7.94 17.70 -9.52
CA GLY A 36 -6.89 18.26 -8.66
C GLY A 36 -7.40 19.02 -7.44
N HIS A 37 -8.70 18.96 -7.15
CA HIS A 37 -9.34 19.66 -6.03
C HIS A 37 -9.68 18.69 -4.89
N GLY A 38 -9.14 18.90 -3.70
CA GLY A 38 -9.41 18.05 -2.53
C GLY A 38 -8.34 16.98 -2.34
N GLN A 39 -7.18 17.40 -1.85
CA GLN A 39 -6.13 16.48 -1.40
C GLN A 39 -6.50 15.97 -0.01
N PHE A 40 -6.62 14.65 0.13
CA PHE A 40 -6.89 14.02 1.42
C PHE A 40 -5.65 13.25 1.84
N ARG A 41 -5.07 13.62 2.98
CA ARG A 41 -4.03 12.83 3.64
C ARG A 41 -4.68 11.76 4.49
N VAL A 42 -4.32 10.51 4.24
CA VAL A 42 -4.94 9.33 4.83
C VAL A 42 -3.86 8.48 5.50
N ASP A 43 -4.10 8.08 6.74
CA ASP A 43 -3.31 7.08 7.46
C ASP A 43 -4.05 5.75 7.37
N THR A 44 -3.44 4.76 6.72
CA THR A 44 -3.99 3.40 6.62
C THR A 44 -3.03 2.42 7.26
N CYS A 45 -3.53 1.56 8.16
CA CYS A 45 -2.72 0.55 8.82
C CYS A 45 -3.17 -0.85 8.47
N PHE A 46 -2.22 -1.76 8.37
CA PHE A 46 -2.44 -3.13 7.92
C PHE A 46 -1.83 -4.15 8.89
N ALA A 47 -2.60 -5.20 9.16
CA ALA A 47 -2.18 -6.37 9.90
C ALA A 47 -2.22 -7.63 9.01
N GLY A 48 -1.25 -8.52 9.23
CA GLY A 48 -1.13 -9.76 8.45
C GLY A 48 -0.40 -9.55 7.11
N ARG A 49 -0.53 -10.54 6.22
CA ARG A 49 0.14 -10.58 4.92
C ARG A 49 -0.82 -10.26 3.79
N GLY A 50 -0.29 -9.77 2.68
CA GLY A 50 -1.06 -9.63 1.45
C GLY A 50 -0.82 -8.34 0.68
N VAL A 51 -1.50 -8.25 -0.45
CA VAL A 51 -1.43 -7.10 -1.36
C VAL A 51 -2.56 -6.13 -1.08
N ASN A 52 -2.23 -4.86 -0.86
CA ASN A 52 -3.19 -3.78 -0.68
C ASN A 52 -2.98 -2.72 -1.75
N TRP A 53 -4.05 -2.38 -2.46
CA TRP A 53 -4.06 -1.40 -3.54
C TRP A 53 -4.53 -0.03 -3.05
N PHE A 54 -3.90 1.03 -3.54
CA PHE A 54 -4.19 2.42 -3.14
C PHE A 54 -4.86 3.22 -4.27
N HIS A 55 -5.18 2.57 -5.39
CA HIS A 55 -5.97 3.18 -6.46
C HIS A 55 -7.44 3.30 -6.04
N GLY A 56 -7.81 4.43 -5.46
CA GLY A 56 -9.16 4.63 -4.91
C GLY A 56 -10.29 4.70 -5.95
N GLN A 57 -9.99 4.98 -7.24
CA GLN A 57 -10.91 5.04 -8.40
C GLN A 57 -10.11 5.44 -9.65
N THR A 58 -10.62 5.12 -10.84
CA THR A 58 -10.06 5.58 -12.13
C THR A 58 -9.95 7.12 -12.17
N GLY A 59 -8.75 7.62 -12.47
CA GLY A 59 -8.48 9.06 -12.59
C GLY A 59 -8.02 9.75 -11.29
N MET A 60 -8.01 9.08 -10.14
CA MET A 60 -7.36 9.61 -8.94
C MET A 60 -5.85 9.44 -9.01
N THR A 61 -5.10 10.44 -8.51
CA THR A 61 -3.66 10.28 -8.27
C THR A 61 -3.41 10.11 -6.78
N SER A 62 -2.59 9.12 -6.45
CA SER A 62 -2.24 8.79 -5.08
C SER A 62 -0.73 8.78 -4.94
N TRP A 63 -0.21 9.34 -3.86
CA TRP A 63 1.22 9.28 -3.53
C TRP A 63 1.46 8.99 -2.06
N MET A 64 2.57 8.29 -1.83
CA MET A 64 3.10 7.94 -0.52
C MET A 64 3.80 9.14 0.10
N ASP A 65 3.43 9.51 1.33
CA ASP A 65 4.14 10.49 2.15
C ASP A 65 5.05 9.82 3.18
N HIS A 66 4.60 8.69 3.73
CA HIS A 66 5.31 8.00 4.80
C HIS A 66 4.96 6.52 4.83
N ILE A 67 5.97 5.68 5.09
CA ILE A 67 5.77 4.27 5.36
C ILE A 67 6.49 3.90 6.66
N ARG A 68 5.78 3.20 7.53
CA ARG A 68 6.35 2.49 8.68
C ARG A 68 5.97 1.03 8.60
N THR A 69 6.96 0.16 8.58
CA THR A 69 6.76 -1.27 8.27
C THR A 69 6.44 -2.13 9.50
N GLY A 70 6.65 -1.60 10.71
CA GLY A 70 6.44 -2.35 11.94
C GLY A 70 7.28 -3.64 11.93
N ASN A 71 6.64 -4.78 12.17
CA ASN A 71 7.32 -6.10 12.18
C ASN A 71 7.26 -6.86 10.84
N ASN A 72 6.99 -6.19 9.72
CA ASN A 72 6.82 -6.86 8.43
C ASN A 72 7.82 -6.34 7.39
N ASP A 73 8.23 -7.20 6.46
CA ASP A 73 8.90 -6.76 5.25
C ASP A 73 7.86 -6.35 4.21
N VAL A 74 8.01 -5.16 3.66
CA VAL A 74 7.03 -4.58 2.73
C VAL A 74 7.68 -4.33 1.39
N GLN A 75 7.05 -4.83 0.33
CA GLN A 75 7.37 -4.44 -1.02
C GLN A 75 6.40 -3.33 -1.45
N PHE A 76 6.93 -2.15 -1.75
CA PHE A 76 6.19 -1.03 -2.31
C PHE A 76 6.32 -1.04 -3.83
N VAL A 77 5.20 -0.79 -4.53
CA VAL A 77 5.18 -0.63 -5.98
C VAL A 77 4.55 0.70 -6.34
N ASP A 78 5.30 1.50 -7.11
CA ASP A 78 4.81 2.77 -7.66
C ASP A 78 3.95 2.54 -8.91
N CYS A 79 3.29 3.59 -9.37
CA CYS A 79 2.41 3.53 -10.54
C CYS A 79 3.14 3.29 -11.86
N ASN A 80 4.47 3.40 -11.90
CA ASN A 80 5.29 3.03 -13.06
C ASN A 80 5.77 1.56 -12.97
N GLY A 81 5.38 0.83 -11.92
CA GLY A 81 5.82 -0.55 -11.67
C GLY A 81 7.19 -0.65 -11.00
N THR A 82 7.81 0.46 -10.62
CA THR A 82 9.07 0.42 -9.86
C THR A 82 8.80 -0.21 -8.50
N THR A 83 9.60 -1.20 -8.17
CA THR A 83 9.49 -1.94 -6.92
C THR A 83 10.59 -1.51 -5.96
N ILE A 84 10.23 -1.23 -4.71
CA ILE A 84 11.17 -0.89 -3.63
C ILE A 84 10.86 -1.77 -2.42
N ASP A 85 11.87 -2.46 -1.91
CA ASP A 85 11.75 -3.24 -0.69
C ASP A 85 12.08 -2.39 0.54
N TYR A 86 11.15 -2.35 1.48
CA TYR A 86 11.33 -1.78 2.81
C TYR A 86 11.42 -2.92 3.84
N PRO A 87 12.58 -3.15 4.46
CA PRO A 87 12.71 -4.16 5.50
C PRO A 87 11.89 -3.77 6.73
N ARG A 88 11.53 -4.76 7.55
CA ARG A 88 10.91 -4.54 8.86
C ARG A 88 11.67 -3.51 9.70
N GLY A 89 10.96 -2.78 10.54
CA GLY A 89 11.49 -1.68 11.33
C GLY A 89 11.83 -0.42 10.52
N THR A 90 11.63 -0.42 9.20
CA THR A 90 11.73 0.80 8.40
C THR A 90 10.65 1.80 8.81
N ASP A 91 11.09 3.05 9.00
CA ASP A 91 10.26 4.24 9.15
C ASP A 91 10.84 5.29 8.18
N ARG A 92 10.09 5.65 7.13
CA ARG A 92 10.58 6.48 6.03
C ARG A 92 9.54 7.50 5.59
N SER A 93 9.93 8.78 5.62
CA SER A 93 9.19 9.89 5.02
C SER A 93 9.68 10.22 3.61
N PHE A 94 8.76 10.63 2.75
CA PHE A 94 9.02 11.05 1.37
C PHE A 94 8.87 12.57 1.16
N GLY A 95 8.41 13.31 2.18
CA GLY A 95 8.55 14.76 2.33
C GLY A 95 8.26 15.57 1.06
N ASP A 96 9.32 15.98 0.36
CA ASP A 96 9.27 16.86 -0.81
C ASP A 96 9.31 16.11 -2.15
N THR A 97 9.45 14.79 -2.13
CA THR A 97 9.52 13.94 -3.31
C THR A 97 8.37 12.92 -3.29
N PRO A 98 7.13 13.36 -3.57
CA PRO A 98 5.98 12.49 -3.55
C PRO A 98 6.21 11.32 -4.51
N ARG A 99 6.10 10.10 -3.98
CA ARG A 99 6.22 8.86 -4.74
C ARG A 99 4.83 8.37 -5.03
N CYS A 100 4.42 8.36 -6.29
CA CYS A 100 3.10 7.85 -6.62
C CYS A 100 2.97 6.39 -6.14
N ILE A 101 1.83 6.01 -5.57
CA ILE A 101 1.63 4.69 -4.96
C ILE A 101 0.60 3.90 -5.75
N ALA A 102 0.95 2.65 -6.10
CA ALA A 102 0.01 1.71 -6.69
C ALA A 102 -0.50 0.70 -5.67
N TRP A 103 0.41 -0.09 -5.10
CA TRP A 103 0.11 -1.10 -4.11
C TRP A 103 1.30 -1.41 -3.21
N ILE A 104 1.03 -2.05 -2.08
CA ILE A 104 2.04 -2.68 -1.24
C ILE A 104 1.77 -4.17 -1.15
N ASN A 105 2.81 -4.97 -0.99
CA ASN A 105 2.74 -6.37 -0.63
C ASN A 105 3.45 -6.60 0.70
N ILE A 106 2.69 -6.99 1.72
CA ILE A 106 3.19 -7.28 3.06
C ILE A 106 3.55 -8.76 3.10
N ARG A 107 4.84 -9.05 3.24
CA ARG A 107 5.34 -10.42 3.21
C ARG A 107 5.32 -11.03 4.62
N PRO A 108 4.89 -12.30 4.75
CA PRO A 108 5.06 -13.02 6.00
C PRO A 108 6.54 -13.26 6.28
N PHE A 109 6.86 -13.36 7.57
CA PHE A 109 8.12 -13.87 8.08
C PHE A 109 8.21 -15.40 7.95
#